data_AF-A0ABD5E5A3-F1
#
_entry.id   AF-A0ABD5E5A3-F1
#
_cell.length_a   1.000
_cell.length_b   1.000
_cell.length_c   1.000
_cell.angle_alpha   90.00
_cell.angle_beta   90.00
_cell.angle_gamma   90.00
#
_symmetry.space_group_name_H-M   'P 1'
#
loop_
_entity.id
_entity.type
_entity.pdbx_description
1 polymer ?
#
loop_
_entity_poly.entity_id
_entity_poly.type
_entity_poly.pdbx_seq_one_letter_code
_entity_poly.pdbx_strand_id
1 'polypeptide(L)'
;MPRSRTTGVRVAWPGRASVVRPLVGVQDSYARMAFGRGGGQPHLTVTGARLGTMRVATTRGPATVPAWLFALDGYDTPLRRAAVASSPTPRSPIAPTRSVPGRRLDRLGGVSGDGRTVTVVAVRGVCDGGARVGVLEGRDAVVLSGSVVKGRGSGPCTKQAQLMPVRVRLKRPLGGRVLLDALSGAPVPYREAPPG
;
A
#
# COMPACT_ATOMS: atom_id res chain seq x y z
N MET A 1 -37.69 1.90 -1.96
CA MET A 1 -36.35 2.42 -1.60
C MET A 1 -35.76 3.16 -2.79
N PRO A 2 -35.41 4.45 -2.70
CA PRO A 2 -34.79 5.15 -3.81
C PRO A 2 -33.33 4.73 -3.91
N ARG A 3 -32.92 4.31 -5.11
CA ARG A 3 -31.52 4.02 -5.45
C ARG A 3 -30.75 5.35 -5.43
N SER A 4 -29.98 5.60 -4.39
CA SER A 4 -29.03 6.72 -4.37
C SER A 4 -28.12 6.61 -5.58
N ARG A 5 -28.21 7.57 -6.50
CA ARG A 5 -27.36 7.67 -7.69
C ARG A 5 -25.93 7.84 -7.20
N THR A 6 -25.12 6.78 -7.29
CA THR A 6 -23.72 6.84 -6.90
C THR A 6 -22.97 7.72 -7.90
N THR A 7 -22.54 8.91 -7.48
CA THR A 7 -21.71 9.76 -8.34
C THR A 7 -20.38 9.05 -8.60
N GLY A 8 -20.12 8.74 -9.88
CA GLY A 8 -18.87 8.15 -10.31
C GLY A 8 -17.76 9.21 -10.34
N VAL A 9 -16.61 8.90 -9.74
CA VAL A 9 -15.43 9.76 -9.76
C VAL A 9 -14.22 9.05 -10.35
N ARG A 10 -13.34 9.85 -10.95
CA ARG A 10 -12.24 9.36 -11.78
C ARG A 10 -10.98 9.15 -10.95
N VAL A 11 -10.40 7.96 -11.02
CA VAL A 11 -9.05 7.65 -10.55
C VAL A 11 -8.12 7.61 -11.76
N ALA A 12 -7.06 8.42 -11.75
CA ALA A 12 -6.17 8.61 -12.89
C ALA A 12 -4.74 8.17 -12.59
N TRP A 13 -4.08 7.59 -13.60
CA TRP A 13 -2.64 7.32 -13.59
C TRP A 13 -2.00 8.06 -14.77
N PRO A 14 -0.77 8.57 -14.64
CA PRO A 14 -0.05 9.17 -15.76
C PRO A 14 0.05 8.21 -16.94
N GLY A 15 -0.34 8.67 -18.14
CA GLY A 15 -0.24 7.90 -19.38
C GLY A 15 -1.14 6.66 -19.48
N ARG A 16 -2.20 6.55 -18.66
CA ARG A 16 -3.12 5.40 -18.67
C ARG A 16 -4.57 5.83 -18.63
N ALA A 17 -5.45 4.95 -19.11
CA ALA A 17 -6.89 5.12 -18.99
C ALA A 17 -7.31 5.23 -17.52
N SER A 18 -8.14 6.21 -17.23
CA SER A 18 -8.69 6.40 -15.90
C SER A 18 -9.79 5.38 -15.58
N VAL A 19 -9.98 5.09 -14.30
CA VAL A 19 -11.03 4.18 -13.83
C VAL A 19 -12.09 4.97 -13.06
N VAL A 20 -13.37 4.70 -13.32
CA VAL A 20 -14.48 5.27 -12.55
C VAL A 20 -14.73 4.42 -11.31
N ARG A 21 -14.90 5.10 -10.17
CA ARG A 21 -15.21 4.49 -8.87
C ARG A 21 -16.34 5.23 -8.17
N PRO A 22 -17.10 4.56 -7.29
CA PRO A 22 -18.03 5.21 -6.39
C PRO A 22 -17.35 6.30 -5.56
N LEU A 23 -17.92 7.51 -5.56
CA LEU A 23 -17.59 8.52 -4.57
C LEU A 23 -18.11 8.07 -3.21
N VAL A 24 -17.23 8.07 -2.21
CA VAL A 24 -17.60 7.90 -0.81
C VAL A 24 -18.00 9.26 -0.26
N GLY A 25 -19.17 9.35 0.37
CA GLY A 25 -19.66 10.59 0.96
C GLY A 25 -18.72 11.16 2.03
N VAL A 26 -18.84 12.47 2.28
CA VAL A 26 -18.01 13.16 3.28
C VAL A 26 -18.23 12.61 4.70
N GLN A 27 -19.48 12.31 5.06
CA GLN A 27 -19.83 11.76 6.37
C GLN A 27 -19.26 10.35 6.57
N ASP A 28 -19.42 9.47 5.57
CA ASP A 28 -18.84 8.12 5.60
C ASP A 28 -17.31 8.16 5.69
N SER A 29 -16.69 9.11 4.99
CA SER A 29 -15.24 9.30 5.01
C SER A 29 -14.75 9.82 6.36
N TYR A 30 -15.49 10.76 6.96
CA TYR A 30 -15.23 11.24 8.31
C TYR A 30 -15.38 10.12 9.33
N ALA A 31 -16.47 9.36 9.31
CA ALA A 31 -16.71 8.27 10.26
C ALA A 31 -15.60 7.20 10.21
N ARG A 32 -15.18 6.78 9.01
CA ARG A 32 -14.06 5.82 8.84
C ARG A 32 -12.72 6.35 9.34
N MET A 33 -12.53 7.66 9.31
CA MET A 33 -11.31 8.32 9.76
C MET A 33 -11.32 8.55 11.27
N ALA A 34 -12.41 9.11 11.80
CA ALA A 34 -12.51 9.68 13.12
C ALA A 34 -12.63 8.61 14.21
N PHE A 35 -13.28 7.48 13.91
CA PHE A 35 -13.57 6.44 14.91
C PHE A 35 -12.68 5.19 14.78
N GLY A 36 -11.78 5.15 13.80
CA GLY A 36 -10.91 4.00 13.53
C GLY A 36 -11.67 2.67 13.49
N ARG A 37 -10.99 1.55 13.76
CA ARG A 37 -11.66 0.24 14.01
C ARG A 37 -12.05 0.03 15.47
N GLY A 38 -11.69 0.97 16.36
CA GLY A 38 -11.76 0.81 17.82
C GLY A 38 -12.80 1.68 18.53
N GLY A 39 -13.57 2.51 17.80
CA GLY A 39 -14.68 3.28 18.37
C GLY A 39 -14.29 4.41 19.34
N GLY A 40 -13.02 4.85 19.34
CA GLY A 40 -12.55 5.95 20.19
C GLY A 40 -13.11 7.31 19.79
N GLN A 41 -13.19 8.24 20.74
CA GLN A 41 -13.56 9.63 20.44
C GLN A 41 -12.48 10.32 19.58
N PRO A 42 -12.86 11.11 18.56
CA PRO A 42 -11.91 11.85 17.75
C PRO A 42 -11.21 12.90 18.63
N HIS A 43 -9.89 12.94 18.59
CA HIS A 43 -9.10 13.94 19.34
C HIS A 43 -8.89 15.25 18.58
N LEU A 44 -9.30 15.32 17.32
CA LEU A 44 -9.12 16.48 16.45
C LEU A 44 -10.49 16.99 15.98
N THR A 45 -10.72 18.30 16.16
CA THR A 45 -11.96 18.96 15.73
C THR A 45 -11.90 19.28 14.25
N VAL A 46 -12.80 18.70 13.47
CA VAL A 46 -12.97 19.05 12.05
C VAL A 46 -13.86 20.28 11.94
N THR A 47 -13.36 21.35 11.32
CA THR A 47 -14.09 22.62 11.13
C THR A 47 -14.70 22.76 9.73
N GLY A 48 -14.29 21.91 8.80
CA GLY A 48 -14.83 21.91 7.44
C GLY A 48 -14.32 20.77 6.59
N ALA A 49 -14.96 20.56 5.43
CA ALA A 49 -14.56 19.54 4.48
C ALA A 49 -14.83 20.02 3.05
N ARG A 50 -13.87 19.81 2.15
CA ARG A 50 -14.03 20.08 0.71
C ARG A 50 -13.47 18.96 -0.14
N LEU A 51 -14.02 18.79 -1.34
CA LEU A 51 -13.51 17.83 -2.30
C LEU A 51 -12.26 18.40 -2.99
N GLY A 52 -11.22 17.59 -3.08
CA GLY A 52 -9.98 17.87 -3.78
C GLY A 52 -9.38 16.58 -4.32
N THR A 53 -8.06 16.54 -4.45
CA THR A 53 -7.33 15.36 -4.94
C THR A 53 -6.10 15.07 -4.10
N MET A 54 -5.69 13.80 -4.08
CA MET A 54 -4.41 13.38 -3.51
C MET A 54 -3.74 12.32 -4.39
N ARG A 55 -2.44 12.13 -4.18
CA ARG A 55 -1.71 11.00 -4.79
C ARG A 55 -1.68 9.83 -3.82
N VAL A 56 -2.01 8.64 -4.31
CA VAL A 56 -1.89 7.38 -3.58
C VAL A 56 -0.96 6.43 -4.32
N ALA A 57 -0.11 5.73 -3.58
CA ALA A 57 0.69 4.66 -4.15
C ALA A 57 -0.22 3.47 -4.46
N THR A 58 -0.15 2.95 -5.69
CA THR A 58 -0.85 1.72 -6.08
C THR A 58 0.12 0.76 -6.76
N THR A 59 -0.26 -0.51 -6.89
CA THR A 59 0.52 -1.49 -7.66
C THR A 59 0.66 -1.11 -9.14
N ARG A 60 -0.25 -0.28 -9.67
CA ARG A 60 -0.18 0.29 -11.03
C ARG A 60 0.71 1.54 -11.14
N GLY A 61 1.40 1.92 -10.06
CA GLY A 61 2.09 3.20 -9.92
C GLY A 61 1.27 4.21 -9.11
N PRO A 62 1.81 5.42 -8.89
CA PRO A 62 1.07 6.49 -8.21
C PRO A 62 -0.19 6.87 -8.99
N ALA A 63 -1.31 6.98 -8.29
CA ALA A 63 -2.60 7.38 -8.84
C ALA A 63 -3.05 8.70 -8.22
N THR A 64 -3.68 9.56 -9.01
CA THR A 64 -4.43 10.71 -8.50
C THR A 64 -5.87 10.26 -8.24
N VAL A 65 -6.31 10.40 -6.99
CA VAL A 65 -7.66 10.06 -6.53
C VAL A 65 -8.36 11.31 -5.99
N PRO A 66 -9.69 11.39 -6.12
CA PRO A 66 -10.51 12.33 -5.35
C PRO A 66 -10.29 12.13 -3.85
N ALA A 67 -10.26 13.22 -3.09
CA ALA A 67 -10.04 13.19 -1.65
C ALA A 67 -10.88 14.25 -0.94
N TRP A 68 -11.39 13.91 0.23
CA TRP A 68 -11.90 14.90 1.18
C TRP A 68 -10.72 15.54 1.90
N LEU A 69 -10.67 16.86 1.86
CA LEU A 69 -9.71 17.68 2.58
C LEU A 69 -10.45 18.25 3.80
N PHE A 70 -10.19 17.66 4.96
CA PHE A 70 -10.78 18.08 6.23
C PHE A 70 -9.93 19.18 6.84
N ALA A 71 -10.53 20.35 7.06
CA ALA A 71 -9.92 21.42 7.85
C ALA A 71 -10.02 21.03 9.32
N LEU A 72 -8.92 21.23 10.05
CA LEU A 72 -8.81 20.90 11.46
C LEU A 72 -8.57 22.18 12.24
N ASP A 73 -9.20 22.29 13.41
CA ASP A 73 -8.95 23.39 14.32
C ASP A 73 -7.48 23.38 14.78
N GLY A 74 -6.81 24.53 14.64
CA GLY A 74 -5.38 24.68 14.95
C GLY A 74 -4.38 24.13 13.92
N TYR A 75 -4.81 23.77 12.69
CA TYR A 75 -3.90 23.30 11.63
C TYR A 75 -4.09 24.03 10.30
N ASP A 76 -2.99 24.49 9.71
CA ASP A 76 -2.99 25.17 8.40
C ASP A 76 -3.08 24.20 7.21
N THR A 77 -2.71 22.93 7.42
CA THR A 77 -2.75 21.91 6.38
C THR A 77 -3.94 20.97 6.59
N PRO A 78 -4.82 20.79 5.58
CA PRO A 78 -5.97 19.92 5.73
C PRO A 78 -5.54 18.45 5.75
N LEU A 79 -6.23 17.66 6.57
CA LEU A 79 -6.11 16.22 6.57
C LEU A 79 -6.78 15.64 5.32
N ARG A 80 -6.01 14.91 4.51
CA ARG A 80 -6.47 14.37 3.23
C ARG A 80 -6.90 12.92 3.39
N ARG A 81 -8.12 12.59 2.97
CA ARG A 81 -8.63 11.22 2.91
C ARG A 81 -9.19 10.90 1.54
N ALA A 82 -8.78 9.77 0.97
CA ALA A 82 -9.32 9.32 -0.30
C ALA A 82 -10.86 9.22 -0.25
N ALA A 83 -11.53 9.86 -1.20
CA ALA A 83 -12.99 9.88 -1.32
C ALA A 83 -13.50 8.74 -2.23
N VAL A 84 -12.73 7.66 -2.35
CA VAL A 84 -13.05 6.49 -3.16
C VAL A 84 -12.94 5.24 -2.32
N ALA A 85 -13.85 4.29 -2.54
CA ALA A 85 -13.77 3.00 -1.89
C ALA A 85 -12.50 2.26 -2.37
N SER A 86 -11.73 1.71 -1.44
CA SER A 86 -10.61 0.84 -1.80
C SER A 86 -11.15 -0.38 -2.54
N SER A 87 -10.41 -0.86 -3.54
CA SER A 87 -10.75 -2.12 -4.19
C SER A 87 -10.51 -3.26 -3.20
N PRO A 88 -11.36 -4.29 -3.15
CA PRO A 88 -11.10 -5.44 -2.31
C PRO A 88 -9.74 -6.02 -2.66
N THR A 89 -8.97 -6.39 -1.64
CA THR A 89 -7.70 -7.08 -1.83
C THR A 89 -7.97 -8.37 -2.61
N PRO A 90 -7.26 -8.62 -3.73
CA PRO A 90 -7.40 -9.88 -4.44
C PRO A 90 -7.20 -11.05 -3.49
N ARG A 91 -8.02 -12.11 -3.64
CA ARG A 91 -7.81 -13.34 -2.87
C ARG A 91 -6.46 -13.94 -3.23
N SER A 92 -5.83 -14.56 -2.25
CA SER A 92 -4.60 -15.32 -2.48
C SER A 92 -4.89 -16.42 -3.51
N PRO A 93 -4.17 -16.49 -4.63
CA PRO A 93 -4.35 -17.57 -5.60
C PRO A 93 -3.94 -18.94 -5.07
N ILE A 94 -3.09 -18.98 -4.04
CA ILE A 94 -2.59 -20.22 -3.41
C ILE A 94 -2.61 -20.12 -1.87
N ALA A 95 -2.56 -21.25 -1.19
CA ALA A 95 -2.40 -21.28 0.27
C ALA A 95 -0.97 -20.84 0.69
N PRO A 96 -0.80 -20.27 1.89
CA PRO A 96 0.52 -20.02 2.45
C PRO A 96 1.35 -21.30 2.53
N THR A 97 2.66 -21.18 2.30
CA THR A 97 3.58 -22.31 2.39
C THR A 97 4.77 -22.00 3.32
N ARG A 98 5.26 -23.06 3.98
CA ARG A 98 6.54 -23.05 4.70
C ARG A 98 7.62 -23.86 3.96
N SER A 99 7.28 -24.50 2.84
CA SER A 99 8.20 -25.35 2.06
C SER A 99 9.24 -24.55 1.28
N VAL A 100 8.98 -23.27 1.03
CA VAL A 100 9.91 -22.37 0.34
C VAL A 100 10.71 -21.58 1.38
N PRO A 101 12.06 -21.63 1.35
CA PRO A 101 12.89 -20.80 2.21
C PRO A 101 12.62 -19.31 1.96
N GLY A 102 12.48 -18.54 3.03
CA GLY A 102 12.38 -17.09 2.93
C GLY A 102 11.75 -16.42 4.14
N ARG A 103 11.48 -15.13 4.00
CA ARG A 103 10.78 -14.28 4.97
C ARG A 103 9.65 -13.56 4.25
N ARG A 104 8.54 -13.36 4.97
CA ARG A 104 7.44 -12.54 4.47
C ARG A 104 7.89 -11.10 4.29
N LEU A 105 7.40 -10.47 3.23
CA LEU A 105 7.54 -9.03 3.03
C LEU A 105 6.58 -8.28 3.96
N ASP A 106 6.99 -7.12 4.46
CA ASP A 106 6.19 -6.30 5.37
C ASP A 106 5.12 -5.51 4.61
N ARG A 107 5.53 -4.75 3.60
CA ARG A 107 4.64 -3.92 2.77
C ARG A 107 5.27 -3.48 1.46
N LEU A 108 4.43 -3.04 0.54
CA LEU A 108 4.83 -2.27 -0.63
C LEU A 108 5.26 -0.87 -0.18
N GLY A 109 6.49 -0.47 -0.54
CA GLY A 109 7.01 0.89 -0.33
C GLY A 109 6.72 1.82 -1.51
N GLY A 110 6.52 1.28 -2.72
CA GLY A 110 6.10 2.07 -3.88
C GLY A 110 6.45 1.40 -5.21
N VAL A 111 5.97 2.00 -6.30
CA VAL A 111 6.27 1.59 -7.67
C VAL A 111 6.64 2.85 -8.46
N SER A 112 7.74 2.80 -9.21
CA SER A 112 8.19 3.91 -10.06
C SER A 112 7.15 4.27 -11.13
N GLY A 113 7.23 5.49 -11.67
CA GLY A 113 6.31 5.97 -12.70
C GLY A 113 6.29 5.11 -13.97
N ASP A 114 7.45 4.55 -14.37
CA ASP A 114 7.56 3.61 -15.49
C ASP A 114 7.11 2.18 -15.13
N GLY A 115 6.75 1.93 -13.87
CA GLY A 115 6.28 0.64 -13.37
C GLY A 115 7.37 -0.42 -13.25
N ARG A 116 8.64 -0.11 -13.53
CA ARG A 116 9.69 -1.13 -13.62
C ARG A 116 10.52 -1.30 -12.35
N THR A 117 10.47 -0.33 -11.44
CA THR A 117 11.11 -0.43 -10.12
C THR A 117 10.04 -0.55 -9.05
N VAL A 118 10.09 -1.64 -8.29
CA VAL A 118 9.23 -1.87 -7.15
C VAL A 118 10.07 -1.77 -5.89
N THR A 119 9.65 -0.91 -4.95
CA THR A 119 10.24 -0.85 -3.62
C THR A 119 9.35 -1.63 -2.68
N VAL A 120 9.90 -2.62 -1.99
CA VAL A 120 9.24 -3.34 -0.90
C VAL A 120 9.99 -3.13 0.40
N VAL A 121 9.29 -3.22 1.51
CA VAL A 121 9.90 -3.23 2.84
C VAL A 121 10.07 -4.68 3.26
N ALA A 122 11.32 -5.09 3.45
CA ALA A 122 11.68 -6.41 3.94
C ALA A 122 12.08 -6.32 5.42
N VAL A 123 11.88 -7.42 6.15
CA VAL A 123 12.29 -7.55 7.54
C VAL A 123 13.61 -8.33 7.61
N ARG A 124 14.61 -7.75 8.28
CA ARG A 124 15.87 -8.40 8.62
C ARG A 124 16.14 -8.30 10.10
N GLY A 125 16.98 -9.17 10.64
CA GLY A 125 17.61 -8.97 11.94
C GLY A 125 18.68 -7.89 11.87
N VAL A 126 18.95 -7.22 12.98
CA VAL A 126 20.04 -6.22 13.04
C VAL A 126 21.42 -6.82 12.79
N CYS A 127 21.63 -8.12 13.07
CA CYS A 127 22.89 -8.80 12.81
C CYS A 127 23.01 -9.39 11.39
N ASP A 128 21.94 -9.37 10.59
CA ASP A 128 22.03 -9.83 9.20
C ASP A 128 22.99 -8.92 8.39
N GLY A 129 23.47 -9.37 7.24
CA GLY A 129 24.21 -8.50 6.31
C GLY A 129 23.29 -7.53 5.55
N GLY A 130 21.99 -7.83 5.47
CA GLY A 130 21.04 -7.12 4.63
C GLY A 130 19.75 -7.92 4.39
N ALA A 131 18.79 -7.29 3.73
CA ALA A 131 17.64 -7.97 3.15
C ALA A 131 17.84 -8.15 1.64
N ARG A 132 17.35 -9.25 1.09
CA ARG A 132 17.32 -9.55 -0.35
C ARG A 132 15.91 -9.95 -0.77
N VAL A 133 15.57 -9.68 -2.02
CA VAL A 133 14.28 -10.04 -2.60
C VAL A 133 14.52 -10.73 -3.95
N GLY A 134 14.14 -12.00 -4.03
CA GLY A 134 14.08 -12.75 -5.28
C GLY A 134 12.80 -12.43 -6.05
N VAL A 135 12.85 -12.56 -7.37
CA VAL A 135 11.75 -12.17 -8.28
C VAL A 135 11.47 -13.29 -9.27
N LEU A 136 10.19 -13.65 -9.39
CA LEU A 136 9.68 -14.47 -10.47
C LEU A 136 8.58 -13.69 -11.20
N GLU A 137 8.84 -13.33 -12.46
CA GLU A 137 7.89 -12.58 -13.29
C GLU A 137 7.06 -13.50 -14.18
N GLY A 138 5.77 -13.60 -13.87
CA GLY A 138 4.76 -14.19 -14.74
C GLY A 138 4.11 -13.16 -15.67
N ARG A 139 3.14 -13.64 -16.46
CA ARG A 139 2.28 -12.83 -17.31
C ARG A 139 1.34 -11.94 -16.50
N ASP A 140 0.67 -12.52 -15.50
CA ASP A 140 -0.38 -11.86 -14.72
C ASP A 140 0.01 -11.55 -13.27
N ALA A 141 1.16 -12.05 -12.82
CA ALA A 141 1.67 -11.86 -11.48
C ALA A 141 3.18 -11.68 -11.45
N VAL A 142 3.67 -11.02 -10.41
CA VAL A 142 5.08 -10.98 -10.03
C VAL A 142 5.18 -11.52 -8.61
N VAL A 143 5.89 -12.62 -8.43
CA VAL A 143 6.08 -13.25 -7.12
C VAL A 143 7.42 -12.81 -6.55
N LEU A 144 7.39 -12.32 -5.31
CA LEU A 144 8.57 -11.89 -4.58
C LEU A 144 8.85 -12.85 -3.43
N SER A 145 10.13 -13.20 -3.24
CA SER A 145 10.58 -13.99 -2.10
C SER A 145 11.60 -13.20 -1.28
N GLY A 146 11.25 -12.87 -0.04
CA GLY A 146 12.17 -12.20 0.88
C GLY A 146 13.20 -13.16 1.46
N SER A 147 14.43 -12.70 1.63
CA SER A 147 15.51 -13.45 2.29
C SER A 147 16.49 -12.48 2.96
N VAL A 148 17.45 -13.02 3.70
CA VAL A 148 18.48 -12.22 4.38
C VAL A 148 19.87 -12.59 3.87
N VAL A 149 20.77 -11.62 3.90
CA VAL A 149 22.20 -11.87 3.75
C VAL A 149 22.72 -12.34 5.10
N LYS A 150 23.46 -13.45 5.15
CA LYS A 150 24.12 -13.85 6.41
C LYS A 150 25.06 -12.75 6.89
N GLY A 151 24.98 -12.43 8.18
CA GLY A 151 25.93 -11.53 8.84
C GLY A 151 27.34 -12.12 8.89
N ARG A 152 28.34 -11.27 9.16
CA ARG A 152 29.75 -11.69 9.28
C ARG A 152 30.15 -12.16 10.69
N GLY A 153 29.32 -11.92 11.70
CA GLY A 153 29.60 -12.32 13.10
C GLY A 153 28.96 -13.67 13.45
N SER A 154 29.69 -14.50 14.18
CA SER A 154 29.21 -15.78 14.74
C SER A 154 28.71 -15.67 16.19
N GLY A 155 28.74 -14.47 16.77
CA GLY A 155 28.31 -14.22 18.15
C GLY A 155 26.78 -14.23 18.33
N PRO A 156 26.30 -14.25 19.59
CA PRO A 156 24.88 -14.15 19.89
C PRO A 156 24.28 -12.89 19.27
N CYS A 157 23.13 -13.03 18.62
CA CYS A 157 22.41 -11.91 18.03
C CYS A 157 21.19 -11.54 18.87
N THR A 158 20.99 -10.24 19.10
CA THR A 158 19.75 -9.74 19.70
C THR A 158 18.55 -10.04 18.80
N LYS A 159 17.40 -10.35 19.40
CA LYS A 159 16.14 -10.60 18.67
C LYS A 159 15.48 -9.30 18.20
N GLN A 160 16.25 -8.42 17.56
CA GLN A 160 15.78 -7.12 17.06
C GLN A 160 15.54 -7.18 15.55
N ALA A 161 14.32 -6.84 15.14
CA ALA A 161 13.93 -6.73 13.74
C ALA A 161 14.10 -5.30 13.23
N GLN A 162 14.58 -5.16 12.00
CA GLN A 162 14.74 -3.90 11.29
C GLN A 162 14.00 -3.97 9.96
N LEU A 163 13.24 -2.91 9.66
CA LEU A 163 12.58 -2.71 8.37
C LEU A 163 13.56 -2.08 7.39
N MET A 164 13.76 -2.71 6.24
CA MET A 164 14.70 -2.26 5.22
C MET A 164 14.00 -2.13 3.87
N PRO A 165 13.96 -0.94 3.24
CA PRO A 165 13.52 -0.78 1.87
C PRO A 165 14.46 -1.50 0.91
N VAL A 166 13.89 -2.33 0.02
CA VAL A 166 14.61 -3.04 -1.03
C VAL A 166 14.00 -2.67 -2.37
N ARG A 167 14.84 -2.17 -3.30
CA ARG A 167 14.45 -1.87 -4.67
C ARG A 167 14.66 -3.09 -5.56
N VAL A 168 13.63 -3.42 -6.31
CA VAL A 168 13.58 -4.56 -7.22
C VAL A 168 13.33 -4.04 -8.63
N ARG A 169 14.20 -4.40 -9.57
CA ARG A 169 14.04 -4.06 -10.99
C ARG A 169 13.35 -5.20 -11.72
N LEU A 170 12.20 -4.91 -12.33
CA LEU A 170 11.44 -5.83 -13.17
C LEU A 170 11.90 -5.72 -14.62
N LYS A 171 11.84 -6.82 -15.37
CA LYS A 171 12.07 -6.91 -16.82
C LYS A 171 10.97 -6.18 -17.59
N ARG A 172 9.72 -6.28 -17.13
CA ARG A 172 8.56 -5.58 -17.72
C ARG A 172 7.89 -4.68 -16.67
N PRO A 173 7.17 -3.61 -17.07
CA PRO A 173 6.40 -2.79 -16.12
C PRO A 173 5.41 -3.64 -15.32
N LEU A 174 5.25 -3.40 -14.01
CA LEU A 174 4.31 -4.13 -13.14
C LEU A 174 2.89 -4.08 -13.71
N GLY A 175 2.41 -2.89 -14.08
CA GLY A 175 1.15 -2.72 -14.79
C GLY A 175 -0.02 -3.30 -14.01
N GLY A 176 -0.88 -4.08 -14.69
CA GLY A 176 -2.02 -4.75 -14.06
C GLY A 176 -1.68 -6.03 -13.29
N ARG A 177 -0.40 -6.43 -13.23
CA ARG A 177 0.01 -7.68 -12.60
C ARG A 177 -0.06 -7.57 -11.07
N VAL A 178 -0.50 -8.63 -10.43
CA VAL A 178 -0.55 -8.70 -8.96
C VAL A 178 0.85 -8.96 -8.42
N LEU A 179 1.25 -8.21 -7.40
CA LEU A 179 2.50 -8.43 -6.68
C LEU A 179 2.23 -9.35 -5.49
N LEU A 180 2.79 -10.56 -5.51
CA LEU A 180 2.53 -11.61 -4.53
C LEU A 180 3.77 -11.85 -3.65
N ASP A 181 3.54 -12.17 -2.38
CA ASP A 181 4.57 -12.68 -1.46
C ASP A 181 4.60 -14.21 -1.51
N ALA A 182 5.77 -14.80 -1.79
CA ALA A 182 5.92 -16.23 -2.04
C ALA A 182 5.54 -17.10 -0.84
N LEU A 183 5.73 -16.62 0.39
CA LEU A 183 5.46 -17.40 1.60
C LEU A 183 3.97 -17.40 1.97
N SER A 184 3.30 -16.26 1.80
CA SER A 184 1.86 -16.15 2.09
C SER A 184 0.98 -16.54 0.91
N GLY A 185 1.51 -16.50 -0.31
CA GLY A 185 0.74 -16.58 -1.55
C GLY A 185 -0.10 -15.33 -1.83
N ALA A 186 -0.18 -14.40 -0.88
CA ALA A 186 -1.11 -13.28 -0.90
C ALA A 186 -0.49 -12.03 -1.57
N PRO A 187 -1.32 -11.06 -2.00
CA PRO A 187 -0.82 -9.76 -2.43
C PRO A 187 0.02 -9.09 -1.33
N VAL A 188 1.16 -8.53 -1.72
CA VAL A 188 1.99 -7.73 -0.80
C VAL A 188 1.14 -6.57 -0.29
N PRO A 189 0.99 -6.41 1.04
CA PRO A 189 0.09 -5.41 1.58
C PRO A 189 0.59 -4.01 1.24
N TYR A 190 -0.33 -3.10 0.93
CA TYR A 190 -0.04 -1.68 0.89
C TYR A 190 -0.35 -1.10 2.27
N ARG A 191 0.51 -0.22 2.77
CA ARG A 191 0.09 0.76 3.79
C ARG A 191 0.18 2.13 3.16
N GLU A 192 -0.86 2.94 3.36
CA GLU A 192 -0.74 4.37 3.11
C GLU A 192 0.44 4.88 3.94
N ALA A 193 1.37 5.59 3.29
CA ALA A 193 2.37 6.33 4.05
C ALA A 193 1.63 7.35 4.93
N PRO A 194 2.08 7.57 6.18
CA PRO A 194 1.57 8.70 6.95
C PRO A 194 1.73 9.99 6.12
N PRO A 195 0.81 10.96 6.21
CA PRO A 195 1.10 12.29 5.70
C PRO A 195 2.38 12.79 6.37
N GLY A 196 3.36 13.17 5.55
CA GLY A 196 4.55 13.89 6.00
C GLY A 196 4.32 15.38 6.06
#